data_AF-A0A6G1T845-F1
#
_entry.id   AF-A0A6G1T845-F1
#
_cell.length_a   1.000
_cell.length_b   1.000
_cell.length_c   1.000
_cell.angle_alpha   90.00
_cell.angle_beta   90.00
_cell.angle_gamma   90.00
#
_symmetry.space_group_name_H-M   'P 1'
#
loop_
_entity.id
_entity.type
_entity.pdbx_description
1 polymer ?
#
loop_
_entity_poly.entity_id
_entity_poly.type
_entity_poly.pdbx_seq_one_letter_code
_entity_poly.pdbx_strand_id
1 'polypeptide(L)'
;NEGEREFGATVIDMGGGQTTVASMRAQELQYTNIYPEGGDYVTKDISKVLKTSMQIAEALKFNFGNANVKEASATDSVQVEVVGSDEPIKVTEKYLAEIISARIKHVLERVKQDLERGRLLELPGGIV
;
A
#
# COMPACT_ATOMS: atom_id res chain seq x y z
N ASN A 1 -13.65 -4.17 17.74
CA ASN A 1 -14.65 -3.50 18.63
C ASN A 1 -15.96 -4.29 18.59
N GLU A 2 -16.81 -4.25 19.63
CA GLU A 2 -18.08 -5.01 19.67
C GLU A 2 -19.03 -4.61 18.53
N GLY A 3 -19.09 -3.31 18.22
CA GLY A 3 -19.85 -2.79 17.08
C GLY A 3 -19.37 -3.29 15.70
N GLU A 4 -18.06 -3.43 15.47
CA GLU A 4 -17.52 -4.00 14.21
C GLU A 4 -17.91 -5.47 14.03
N ARG A 5 -18.02 -6.22 15.14
CA ARG A 5 -18.41 -7.64 15.10
C ARG A 5 -19.90 -7.81 14.88
N GLU A 6 -20.71 -6.95 15.47
CA GLU A 6 -22.18 -7.05 15.41
C GLU A 6 -22.75 -6.43 14.13
N PHE A 7 -22.38 -5.18 13.82
CA PHE A 7 -22.88 -4.47 12.65
C PHE A 7 -22.09 -4.80 11.37
N GLY A 8 -20.83 -5.20 11.53
CA GLY A 8 -19.95 -5.70 10.49
C GLY A 8 -18.86 -4.71 10.06
N ALA A 9 -17.69 -5.22 9.74
CA ALA A 9 -16.54 -4.45 9.26
C ALA A 9 -15.66 -5.30 8.33
N THR A 10 -14.87 -4.64 7.48
CA THR A 10 -13.83 -5.29 6.70
C THR A 10 -12.45 -4.86 7.21
N VAL A 11 -11.56 -5.81 7.43
CA VAL A 11 -10.16 -5.58 7.78
C VAL A 11 -9.29 -5.89 6.56
N ILE A 12 -8.39 -4.97 6.21
CA ILE A 12 -7.38 -5.14 5.17
C ILE A 12 -5.99 -5.08 5.81
N ASP A 13 -5.30 -6.22 5.89
CA ASP A 13 -3.93 -6.29 6.41
C ASP A 13 -2.93 -6.42 5.26
N MET A 14 -2.09 -5.41 5.09
CA MET A 14 -1.04 -5.37 4.07
C MET A 14 0.33 -5.69 4.68
N GLY A 15 0.73 -6.96 4.62
CA GLY A 15 2.05 -7.42 5.00
C GLY A 15 3.11 -7.21 3.92
N GLY A 16 4.30 -7.79 4.09
CA GLY A 16 5.39 -7.69 3.10
C GLY A 16 5.09 -8.41 1.79
N GLY A 17 4.72 -9.70 1.86
CA GLY A 17 4.50 -10.52 0.66
C GLY A 17 3.06 -10.51 0.13
N GLN A 18 2.09 -10.15 0.96
CA GLN A 18 0.67 -10.33 0.65
C GLN A 18 -0.20 -9.31 1.37
N THR A 19 -1.40 -9.09 0.82
CA THR A 19 -2.49 -8.36 1.45
C THR A 19 -3.62 -9.34 1.73
N THR A 20 -4.10 -9.38 2.96
CA THR A 20 -5.22 -10.23 3.38
C THR A 20 -6.44 -9.38 3.67
N VAL A 21 -7.61 -9.92 3.34
CA VAL A 21 -8.89 -9.22 3.57
C VAL A 21 -9.83 -10.17 4.28
N ALA A 22 -10.52 -9.66 5.30
CA ALA A 22 -11.56 -10.38 6.00
C ALA A 22 -12.74 -9.45 6.30
N SER A 23 -13.96 -9.89 5.97
CA SER A 23 -15.19 -9.17 6.30
C SER A 23 -16.01 -9.98 7.30
N MET A 24 -16.39 -9.34 8.39
CA MET A 24 -17.21 -9.92 9.46
C MET A 24 -18.55 -9.20 9.52
N ARG A 25 -19.64 -9.92 9.85
CA ARG A 25 -20.95 -9.34 10.17
C ARG A 25 -21.73 -10.31 11.04
N ALA A 26 -22.47 -9.82 12.04
CA ALA A 26 -23.22 -10.66 12.97
C ALA A 26 -22.38 -11.79 13.61
N GLN A 27 -21.13 -11.48 13.95
CA GLN A 27 -20.13 -12.41 14.48
C GLN A 27 -19.74 -13.58 13.54
N GLU A 28 -20.14 -13.52 12.27
CA GLU A 28 -19.81 -14.52 11.25
C GLU A 28 -18.82 -13.97 10.22
N LEU A 29 -17.91 -14.83 9.77
CA LEU A 29 -17.01 -14.53 8.65
C LEU A 29 -17.81 -14.59 7.34
N GLN A 30 -17.93 -13.46 6.66
CA GLN A 30 -18.67 -13.32 5.40
C GLN A 30 -17.78 -13.53 4.18
N TYR A 31 -16.53 -13.09 4.27
CA TYR A 31 -15.58 -13.11 3.16
C TYR A 31 -14.15 -13.15 3.67
N THR A 32 -13.30 -13.87 2.96
CA THR A 32 -11.85 -13.77 3.11
C THR A 32 -11.17 -13.98 1.77
N ASN A 33 -10.07 -13.26 1.52
CA ASN A 33 -9.22 -13.46 0.36
C ASN A 33 -7.78 -13.03 0.64
N ILE A 34 -6.86 -13.53 -0.17
CA ILE A 34 -5.43 -13.21 -0.13
C ILE A 34 -5.01 -12.72 -1.51
N TYR A 35 -4.41 -11.53 -1.55
CA TYR A 35 -3.77 -10.98 -2.74
C TYR A 35 -2.26 -11.14 -2.58
N PRO A 36 -1.55 -11.79 -3.52
CA PRO A 36 -0.11 -12.03 -3.43
C PRO A 36 0.72 -10.77 -3.76
N GLU A 37 0.31 -9.63 -3.20
CA GLU A 37 0.93 -8.32 -3.35
C GLU A 37 0.90 -7.61 -1.98
N GLY A 38 2.08 -7.32 -1.43
CA GLY A 38 2.25 -6.56 -0.20
C GLY A 38 3.32 -5.48 -0.35
N GLY A 39 3.92 -5.06 0.77
CA GLY A 39 4.98 -4.06 0.81
C GLY A 39 6.20 -4.35 -0.05
N ASP A 40 6.50 -5.61 -0.36
CA ASP A 40 7.60 -6.00 -1.25
C ASP A 40 7.38 -5.50 -2.68
N TYR A 41 6.12 -5.44 -3.13
CA TYR A 41 5.78 -4.90 -4.44
C TYR A 41 5.96 -3.39 -4.50
N VAL A 42 5.72 -2.68 -3.38
CA VAL A 42 6.04 -1.26 -3.26
C VAL A 42 7.54 -1.04 -3.43
N THR A 43 8.36 -1.84 -2.75
CA THR A 43 9.82 -1.78 -2.85
C THR A 43 10.32 -2.10 -4.26
N LYS A 44 9.75 -3.11 -4.91
CA LYS A 44 10.07 -3.44 -6.32
C LYS A 44 9.76 -2.29 -7.27
N ASP A 45 8.62 -1.62 -7.08
CA ASP A 45 8.25 -0.47 -7.92
C ASP A 45 9.21 0.71 -7.71
N ILE A 46 9.56 1.04 -6.46
CA ILE A 46 10.56 2.07 -6.15
C ILE A 46 11.90 1.73 -6.82
N SER A 47 12.39 0.49 -6.64
CA SER A 47 13.64 0.03 -7.26
C SER A 47 13.60 0.17 -8.78
N LYS A 48 12.50 -0.25 -9.42
CA LYS A 48 12.35 -0.22 -10.88
C LYS A 48 12.25 1.21 -11.43
N VAL A 49 11.47 2.08 -10.78
CA VAL A 49 11.25 3.46 -11.25
C VAL A 49 12.51 4.30 -11.05
N LEU A 50 13.14 4.20 -9.88
CA LEU A 50 14.34 4.97 -9.55
C LEU A 50 15.64 4.32 -10.05
N LYS A 51 15.54 3.11 -10.64
CA LYS A 51 16.68 2.30 -11.09
C LYS A 51 17.74 2.10 -10.00
N THR A 52 17.28 1.90 -8.77
CA THR A 52 18.14 1.69 -7.59
C THR A 52 18.05 0.24 -7.09
N SER A 53 18.95 -0.16 -6.20
CA SER A 53 18.93 -1.52 -5.63
C SER A 53 17.68 -1.76 -4.77
N MET A 54 17.30 -3.02 -4.57
CA MET A 54 16.19 -3.38 -3.68
C MET A 54 16.43 -2.91 -2.24
N GLN A 55 17.69 -2.94 -1.80
CA GLN A 55 18.11 -2.50 -0.47
C GLN A 55 17.91 -1.00 -0.29
N ILE A 56 18.33 -0.19 -1.28
CA ILE A 56 18.12 1.27 -1.25
C ILE A 56 16.63 1.59 -1.35
N ALA A 57 15.89 0.89 -2.23
CA ALA A 57 14.45 1.08 -2.35
C ALA A 57 13.69 0.79 -1.04
N GLU A 58 14.08 -0.26 -0.31
CA GLU A 58 13.47 -0.58 0.99
C GLU A 58 13.80 0.50 2.02
N ALA A 59 15.04 0.96 2.05
CA ALA A 59 15.45 2.06 2.92
C ALA A 59 14.70 3.37 2.59
N LEU A 60 14.47 3.67 1.31
CA LEU A 60 13.68 4.83 0.90
C LEU A 60 12.23 4.71 1.39
N LYS A 61 11.60 3.56 1.16
CA LYS A 61 10.24 3.28 1.64
C LYS A 61 10.14 3.43 3.16
N PHE A 62 11.09 2.87 3.91
CA PHE A 62 11.06 2.88 5.36
C PHE A 62 11.29 4.27 5.96
N ASN A 63 12.26 5.03 5.43
CA ASN A 63 12.65 6.31 6.02
C ASN A 63 11.85 7.51 5.50
N PHE A 64 11.36 7.45 4.26
CA PHE A 64 10.73 8.60 3.57
C PHE A 64 9.39 8.26 2.91
N GLY A 65 8.88 7.05 3.08
CA GLY A 65 7.68 6.59 2.40
C GLY A 65 6.41 7.27 2.92
N ASN A 66 5.58 7.77 2.00
CA ASN A 66 4.23 8.25 2.26
C ASN A 66 3.29 7.76 1.15
N ALA A 67 2.11 7.23 1.50
CA ALA A 67 1.11 6.79 0.53
C ALA A 67 0.13 7.91 0.12
N ASN A 68 0.11 9.03 0.86
CA ASN A 68 -0.69 10.22 0.58
C ASN A 68 0.16 11.30 -0.11
N VAL A 69 0.08 11.36 -1.43
CA VAL A 69 0.83 12.31 -2.26
C VAL A 69 0.60 13.78 -1.87
N LYS A 70 -0.58 14.11 -1.31
CA LYS A 70 -0.93 15.50 -0.96
C LYS A 70 -0.21 15.99 0.30
N GLU A 71 0.21 15.07 1.16
CA GLU A 71 0.92 15.38 2.42
C GLU A 71 2.44 15.31 2.26
N ALA A 72 2.92 14.75 1.14
CA ALA A 72 4.34 14.61 0.87
C ALA A 72 4.97 15.93 0.38
N SER A 73 6.17 16.23 0.89
CA SER A 73 6.89 17.46 0.56
C SER A 73 7.34 17.48 -0.91
N ALA A 74 7.06 18.58 -1.61
CA ALA A 74 7.54 18.79 -2.98
C ALA A 74 8.98 19.32 -3.04
N THR A 75 9.52 19.78 -1.90
CA THR A 75 10.84 20.42 -1.81
C THR A 75 11.86 19.55 -1.10
N ASP A 76 11.43 18.78 -0.11
CA ASP A 76 12.33 17.87 0.62
C ASP A 76 12.67 16.68 -0.26
N SER A 77 13.93 16.28 -0.20
CA SER A 77 14.51 15.38 -1.18
C SER A 77 15.75 14.67 -0.65
N VAL A 78 16.02 13.52 -1.25
CA VAL A 78 17.14 12.66 -0.94
C VAL A 78 17.93 12.34 -2.21
N GLN A 79 19.24 12.13 -2.07
CA GLN A 79 20.05 11.60 -3.16
C GLN A 79 19.92 10.08 -3.18
N VAL A 80 19.70 9.52 -4.37
CA VAL A 80 19.50 8.10 -4.59
C VAL A 80 20.51 7.61 -5.61
N GLU A 81 21.30 6.61 -5.23
CA GLU A 81 22.23 5.96 -6.14
C GLU A 81 21.47 5.18 -7.20
N VAL A 82 21.91 5.31 -8.46
CA VAL A 82 21.34 4.62 -9.60
C VAL A 82 22.28 3.49 -10.02
N VAL A 83 21.75 2.29 -10.19
CA VAL A 83 22.52 1.12 -10.61
C VAL A 83 23.13 1.37 -11.98
N GLY A 84 24.46 1.24 -12.08
CA GLY A 84 25.20 1.46 -13.33
C GLY A 84 25.46 2.93 -13.67
N SER A 85 25.28 3.84 -12.71
CA SER A 85 25.62 5.26 -12.81
C SER A 85 26.52 5.66 -11.64
N ASP A 86 27.53 6.48 -11.90
CA ASP A 86 28.36 7.09 -10.85
C ASP A 86 27.71 8.37 -10.27
N GLU A 87 26.69 8.90 -10.94
CA GLU A 87 25.96 10.09 -10.49
C GLU A 87 24.64 9.70 -9.83
N PRO A 88 24.40 10.12 -8.56
CA PRO A 88 23.11 9.93 -7.91
C PRO A 88 22.06 10.90 -8.45
N ILE A 89 20.79 10.52 -8.34
CA ILE A 89 19.65 11.37 -8.69
C ILE A 89 19.02 11.99 -7.44
N LYS A 90 18.42 13.17 -7.59
CA LYS A 90 17.64 13.81 -6.54
C LYS A 90 16.18 13.37 -6.63
N VAL A 91 15.64 12.77 -5.58
CA VAL A 91 14.26 12.29 -5.49
C VAL A 91 13.54 13.07 -4.40
N THR A 92 12.41 13.70 -4.74
CA THR A 92 11.57 14.40 -3.75
C THR A 92 10.67 13.41 -3.02
N GLU A 93 10.25 13.75 -1.80
CA GLU A 93 9.28 12.94 -1.06
C GLU A 93 7.97 12.78 -1.83
N LYS A 94 7.51 13.86 -2.50
CA LYS A 94 6.33 13.80 -3.36
C LYS A 94 6.48 12.79 -4.49
N TYR A 95 7.62 12.75 -5.17
CA TYR A 95 7.84 11.79 -6.27
C TYR A 95 7.90 10.35 -5.76
N LEU A 96 8.54 10.12 -4.60
CA LEU A 96 8.52 8.83 -3.93
C LEU A 96 7.09 8.41 -3.54
N ALA A 97 6.31 9.34 -3.00
CA ALA A 97 4.92 9.12 -2.62
C ALA A 97 4.02 8.78 -3.82
N GLU A 98 4.26 9.35 -5.00
CA GLU A 98 3.53 9.00 -6.23
C GLU A 98 3.74 7.53 -6.60
N ILE A 99 4.97 7.01 -6.48
CA ILE A 99 5.28 5.60 -6.75
C ILE A 99 4.58 4.68 -5.74
N ILE A 100 4.68 5.01 -4.44
CA ILE A 100 4.07 4.23 -3.36
C ILE A 100 2.54 4.23 -3.51
N SER A 101 1.93 5.41 -3.66
CA SER A 101 0.49 5.59 -3.79
C SER A 101 -0.07 4.83 -4.99
N ALA A 102 0.64 4.81 -6.13
CA ALA A 102 0.23 4.04 -7.29
C ALA A 102 0.13 2.53 -6.99
N ARG A 103 1.10 1.95 -6.27
CA ARG A 103 1.04 0.53 -5.88
C ARG A 103 -0.07 0.25 -4.87
N ILE A 104 -0.19 1.08 -3.83
CA ILE A 104 -1.24 0.92 -2.82
C ILE A 104 -2.62 1.01 -3.46
N LYS A 105 -2.85 1.98 -4.35
CA LYS A 105 -4.10 2.14 -5.09
C LYS A 105 -4.39 0.92 -5.97
N HIS A 106 -3.40 0.36 -6.64
CA HIS A 106 -3.60 -0.86 -7.43
C HIS A 106 -4.09 -2.02 -6.55
N VAL A 107 -3.44 -2.29 -5.42
CA VAL A 107 -3.87 -3.36 -4.50
C VAL A 107 -5.28 -3.09 -3.98
N LEU A 108 -5.56 -1.88 -3.51
CA LEU A 108 -6.87 -1.52 -2.98
C LEU A 108 -7.98 -1.53 -4.04
N GLU A 109 -7.69 -1.24 -5.31
CA GLU A 109 -8.69 -1.36 -6.38
C GLU A 109 -9.08 -2.82 -6.62
N ARG A 110 -8.12 -3.75 -6.53
CA ARG A 110 -8.41 -5.20 -6.59
C ARG A 110 -9.28 -5.63 -5.42
N VAL A 111 -8.94 -5.17 -4.20
CA VAL A 111 -9.75 -5.44 -3.00
C VAL A 111 -11.17 -4.91 -3.19
N LYS A 112 -11.30 -3.65 -3.61
CA LYS A 112 -12.58 -2.98 -3.82
C LYS A 112 -13.46 -3.75 -4.80
N GLN A 113 -12.92 -4.19 -5.94
CA GLN A 113 -13.67 -4.95 -6.95
C GLN A 113 -14.29 -6.23 -6.36
N ASP A 114 -13.56 -6.95 -5.51
CA ASP A 114 -14.10 -8.16 -4.89
C ASP A 114 -15.12 -7.86 -3.79
N LEU A 115 -14.90 -6.81 -2.98
CA LEU A 115 -15.87 -6.37 -1.98
C LEU A 115 -17.17 -5.84 -2.61
N GLU A 116 -17.10 -5.16 -3.77
CA GLU A 116 -18.27 -4.72 -4.54
C GLU A 116 -19.12 -5.91 -4.99
N ARG A 117 -18.49 -6.96 -5.52
CA ARG A 117 -19.19 -8.20 -5.92
C ARG A 117 -19.91 -8.85 -4.73
N GLY A 118 -19.30 -8.79 -3.54
CA GLY A 118 -19.88 -9.30 -2.31
C GLY A 118 -20.91 -8.39 -1.63
N ARG A 119 -21.10 -7.14 -2.11
CA ARG A 119 -21.87 -6.08 -1.42
C ARG A 119 -21.37 -5.79 0.00
N LEU A 120 -20.04 -5.80 0.18
CA LEU A 120 -19.37 -5.66 1.48
C LEU A 120 -18.73 -4.29 1.70
N LEU A 121 -18.86 -3.35 0.76
CA LEU A 121 -18.36 -1.98 0.90
C LEU A 121 -19.17 -1.13 1.90
N GLU A 122 -20.42 -1.49 2.14
CA GLU A 122 -21.38 -0.68 2.91
C GLU A 122 -21.57 -1.21 4.35
N LEU A 123 -20.60 -1.97 4.88
CA LEU A 123 -20.66 -2.44 6.25
C LEU A 123 -20.60 -1.24 7.23
N PRO A 124 -21.49 -1.16 8.24
CA PRO A 124 -21.56 -0.03 9.18
C PRO A 124 -20.27 0.27 9.94
N GLY A 125 -19.46 -0.75 10.24
CA GLY A 125 -18.14 -0.60 10.87
C GLY A 125 -17.04 -0.15 9.90
N GLY A 126 -17.36 -0.03 8.61
CA GLY A 126 -16.45 0.47 7.57
C GLY A 126 -15.34 -0.51 7.19
N ILE A 127 -14.27 0.05 6.65
CA ILE A 127 -13.04 -0.64 6.25
C ILE A 127 -11.92 -0.11 7.16
N VAL A 128 -11.18 -1.03 7.77
CA VAL A 128 -10.05 -0.76 8.65
C VAL A 128 -8.78 -1.34 8.06
#